data_AF-X0VZD0-F1
#
_entry.id   AF-X0VZD0-F1
#
_cell.length_a   1.000
_cell.length_b   1.000
_cell.length_c   1.000
_cell.angle_alpha   90.00
_cell.angle_beta   90.00
_cell.angle_gamma   90.00
#
_symmetry.space_group_name_H-M   'P 1'
#
loop_
_entity.id
_entity.type
_entity.pdbx_description
1 polymer ?
#
loop_
_entity_poly.entity_id
_entity_poly.type
_entity_poly.pdbx_seq_one_letter_code
_entity_poly.pdbx_strand_id
1 'polypeptide(L)'
;DTKLRDYLHSLSVTDSAIAGRKIQDIGGDAKEDGARAIQDISNHFNWRSGASRAILFLGDEPLEGGEPQDSADKEKADDAINVANKTNVTVFTYAGSGIENYYDQSTGILAVNEYARVASATGGLSYSYTAGDIVEFQKILEEIICASAGARCSPVQLPEIRPCFTLNWGDGPSDRIETDDVEVLCLTASNPYTNVTLKNVTAFLIILSSTGFPDKLPDGTPSVMIKPYSMICFGDLAPCGHNNSEVPSSVSREIVLMSRGAKEDTYYVFVA
;
A
#
# COMPACT_ATOMS: atom_id res chain seq x y z
N ASP A 1 9.90 14.82 23.64
CA ASP A 1 9.42 15.88 22.74
C ASP A 1 10.57 16.74 22.27
N THR A 2 10.82 16.78 20.97
CA THR A 2 11.84 17.66 20.36
C THR A 2 11.14 18.87 19.77
N LYS A 3 11.53 20.08 20.18
CA LYS A 3 10.98 21.31 19.60
C LYS A 3 11.55 21.51 18.20
N LEU A 4 10.76 22.10 17.29
CA LEU A 4 11.21 22.37 15.91
C LEU A 4 12.55 23.12 15.89
N ARG A 5 12.71 24.17 16.70
CA ARG A 5 13.96 24.95 16.77
C ARG A 5 15.18 24.09 17.14
N ASP A 6 15.05 23.22 18.14
CA ASP A 6 16.13 22.33 18.58
C ASP A 6 16.52 21.37 17.46
N TYR A 7 15.53 20.87 16.71
CA TYR A 7 15.76 20.06 15.52
C TYR A 7 16.51 20.84 14.43
N LEU A 8 16.12 22.06 14.12
CA LEU A 8 16.82 22.89 13.12
C LEU A 8 18.25 23.22 13.53
N HIS A 9 18.51 23.48 14.81
CA HIS A 9 19.87 23.64 15.34
C HIS A 9 20.70 22.36 15.19
N SER A 10 20.09 21.17 15.33
CA SER A 10 20.78 19.91 15.07
C SER A 10 21.22 19.74 13.60
N LEU A 11 20.58 20.47 12.68
CA LEU A 11 20.94 20.60 11.27
C LEU A 11 21.90 21.78 11.00
N SER A 12 22.44 22.42 12.05
CA SER A 12 23.31 23.60 11.97
C SER A 12 22.67 24.85 11.37
N VAL A 13 21.34 24.97 11.43
CA VAL A 13 20.63 26.21 11.05
C VAL A 13 20.86 27.26 12.14
N THR A 14 21.28 28.46 11.76
CA THR A 14 21.52 29.55 12.73
C THR A 14 20.21 30.21 13.13
N ASP A 15 20.14 30.79 14.34
CA ASP A 15 18.96 31.51 14.80
C ASP A 15 18.53 32.65 13.86
N SER A 16 19.48 33.29 13.17
CA SER A 16 19.19 34.35 12.19
C SER A 16 18.48 33.86 10.92
N ALA A 17 18.50 32.54 10.68
CA ALA A 17 17.87 31.90 9.53
C ALA A 17 16.54 31.23 9.87
N ILE A 18 16.17 31.18 11.16
CA ILE A 18 14.92 30.62 11.66
C ILE A 18 13.87 31.75 11.69
N ALA A 19 12.79 31.57 10.95
CA ALA A 19 11.68 32.50 10.87
C ALA A 19 10.87 32.54 12.17
N GLY A 20 10.69 31.38 12.83
CA GLY A 20 9.95 31.27 14.09
C GLY A 20 10.48 32.23 15.15
N ARG A 21 9.59 32.82 15.96
CA ARG A 21 9.98 33.73 17.05
C ARG A 21 10.36 32.95 18.30
N LYS A 22 11.13 33.53 19.22
CA LYS A 22 11.37 32.91 20.54
C LYS A 22 10.29 33.39 21.51
N ILE A 23 9.81 32.50 22.37
CA ILE A 23 8.83 32.84 23.43
C ILE A 23 9.29 34.04 24.26
N GLN A 24 10.59 34.15 24.54
CA GLN A 24 11.17 35.26 25.31
C GLN A 24 11.16 36.62 24.59
N ASP A 25 10.95 36.65 23.28
CA ASP A 25 10.94 37.88 22.48
C ASP A 25 9.53 38.51 22.40
N ILE A 26 8.47 37.70 22.53
CA ILE A 26 7.08 38.13 22.30
C ILE A 26 6.02 37.55 23.25
N GLY A 27 6.34 36.56 24.08
CA GLY A 27 5.40 35.91 24.99
C GLY A 27 4.87 34.54 24.52
N GLY A 28 3.70 34.15 25.02
CA GLY A 28 3.09 32.82 24.81
C GLY A 28 2.80 32.48 23.35
N ASP A 29 2.47 33.49 22.56
CA ASP A 29 1.97 33.40 21.18
C ASP A 29 3.02 32.83 20.21
N ALA A 30 4.32 32.94 20.53
CA ALA A 30 5.41 32.34 19.74
C ALA A 30 5.29 30.82 19.57
N LYS A 31 4.48 30.15 20.41
CA LYS A 31 4.27 28.70 20.34
C LYS A 31 3.36 28.32 19.16
N GLU A 32 2.50 29.23 18.73
CA GLU A 32 1.45 29.01 17.74
C GLU A 32 1.79 29.64 16.37
N ASP A 33 3.07 30.01 16.15
CA ASP A 33 3.65 30.56 14.90
C ASP A 33 3.65 29.52 13.74
N GLY A 34 2.47 29.03 13.34
CA GLY A 34 2.30 28.00 12.32
C GLY A 34 2.88 28.36 10.95
N ALA A 35 2.64 29.58 10.48
CA ALA A 35 3.16 30.11 9.22
C ALA A 35 4.69 30.12 9.20
N ARG A 36 5.33 30.52 10.31
CA ARG A 36 6.79 30.51 10.41
C ARG A 36 7.35 29.11 10.53
N ALA A 37 6.67 28.22 11.26
CA ALA A 37 7.04 26.82 11.32
C ALA A 37 7.00 26.16 9.92
N ILE A 38 5.99 26.47 9.11
CA ILE A 38 5.89 26.02 7.71
C ILE A 38 7.08 26.56 6.89
N GLN A 39 7.43 27.84 7.03
CA GLN A 39 8.59 28.42 6.34
C GLN A 39 9.90 27.71 6.74
N ASP A 40 10.09 27.48 8.03
CA ASP A 40 11.29 26.87 8.58
C ASP A 40 11.46 25.42 8.11
N ILE A 41 10.42 24.60 8.19
CA ILE A 41 10.44 23.21 7.71
C ILE A 41 10.66 23.19 6.19
N SER A 42 9.99 24.07 5.45
CA SER A 42 10.10 24.13 3.99
C SER A 42 11.54 24.43 3.54
N ASN A 43 12.22 25.38 4.20
CA ASN A 43 13.59 25.75 3.86
C ASN A 43 14.65 24.78 4.39
N HIS A 44 14.47 24.25 5.59
CA HIS A 44 15.58 23.69 6.37
C HIS A 44 15.44 22.22 6.73
N PHE A 45 14.27 21.62 6.58
CA PHE A 45 14.11 20.20 6.86
C PHE A 45 15.00 19.35 5.95
N ASN A 46 15.57 18.27 6.47
CA ASN A 46 16.50 17.38 5.76
C ASN A 46 15.77 16.40 4.81
N TRP A 47 14.99 16.94 3.87
CA TRP A 47 14.23 16.15 2.90
C TRP A 47 15.09 15.12 2.15
N ARG A 48 14.58 13.89 2.02
CA ARG A 48 15.23 12.84 1.21
C ARG A 48 15.32 13.29 -0.25
N SER A 49 16.45 13.02 -0.90
CA SER A 49 16.62 13.30 -2.33
C SER A 49 15.55 12.60 -3.16
N GLY A 50 14.91 13.32 -4.06
CA GLY A 50 13.86 12.81 -4.95
C GLY A 50 12.50 12.54 -4.28
N ALA A 51 12.35 12.81 -2.99
CA ALA A 51 11.06 12.63 -2.32
C ALA A 51 10.10 13.79 -2.63
N SER A 52 8.81 13.47 -2.79
CA SER A 52 7.74 14.45 -2.61
C SER A 52 7.79 15.01 -1.20
N ARG A 53 7.60 16.33 -1.07
CA ARG A 53 7.69 17.05 0.20
C ARG A 53 6.30 17.52 0.60
N ALA A 54 5.86 17.07 1.77
CA ALA A 54 4.55 17.42 2.30
C ALA A 54 4.67 17.80 3.77
N ILE A 55 3.95 18.84 4.18
CA ILE A 55 3.78 19.23 5.58
C ILE A 55 2.29 19.07 5.89
N LEU A 56 1.96 18.36 6.96
CA LEU A 56 0.64 18.43 7.59
C LEU A 56 0.76 19.29 8.83
N PHE A 57 0.17 20.49 8.80
CA PHE A 57 0.14 21.42 9.92
C PHE A 57 -1.19 21.28 10.68
N LEU A 58 -1.11 21.12 12.00
CA LEU A 58 -2.26 21.08 12.91
C LEU A 58 -2.16 22.28 13.84
N GLY A 59 -3.23 23.05 13.98
CA GLY A 59 -3.29 24.17 14.92
C GLY A 59 -4.73 24.61 15.14
N ASP A 60 -5.00 25.22 16.30
CA ASP A 60 -6.30 25.74 16.72
C ASP A 60 -6.35 27.28 16.83
N GLU A 61 -5.23 27.97 16.58
CA GLU A 61 -5.10 29.44 16.54
C GLU A 61 -4.80 29.99 15.12
N PRO A 62 -4.89 31.32 14.90
CA PRO A 62 -4.32 31.98 13.72
C PRO A 62 -2.88 31.56 13.42
N LEU A 63 -2.50 31.54 12.14
CA LEU A 63 -1.22 30.98 11.70
C LEU A 63 0.03 31.75 12.18
N GLU A 64 -0.10 32.92 12.78
CA GLU A 64 1.01 33.67 13.39
C GLU A 64 0.85 33.78 14.91
N GLY A 65 -0.04 32.96 15.49
CA GLY A 65 -0.37 32.91 16.91
C GLY A 65 -1.12 34.15 17.41
N GLY A 66 -1.80 34.00 18.55
CA GLY A 66 -2.51 35.11 19.20
C GLY A 66 -3.88 35.40 18.59
N GLU A 67 -4.56 36.42 19.14
CA GLU A 67 -5.94 36.75 18.81
C GLU A 67 -6.14 38.28 18.69
N PRO A 68 -7.03 38.75 17.79
CA PRO A 68 -7.78 38.00 16.78
C PRO A 68 -6.93 37.71 15.53
N GLN A 69 -7.49 36.95 14.58
CA GLN A 69 -7.00 36.94 13.20
C GLN A 69 -6.93 38.38 12.65
N ASP A 70 -5.82 38.76 12.04
CA ASP A 70 -5.61 40.09 11.45
C ASP A 70 -4.82 40.09 10.12
N SER A 71 -4.48 41.29 9.63
CA SER A 71 -3.74 41.48 8.39
C SER A 71 -2.26 41.08 8.49
N ALA A 72 -1.65 41.13 9.68
CA ALA A 72 -0.26 40.70 9.89
C ALA A 72 -0.18 39.17 9.84
N ASP A 73 -1.16 38.46 10.42
CA ASP A 73 -1.26 37.00 10.31
C ASP A 73 -1.38 36.58 8.84
N LYS A 74 -2.20 37.31 8.08
CA LYS A 74 -2.38 37.08 6.65
C LYS A 74 -1.07 37.26 5.87
N GLU A 75 -0.31 38.32 6.16
CA GLU A 75 1.00 38.56 5.53
C GLU A 75 1.95 37.39 5.81
N LYS A 76 1.92 36.82 7.02
CA LYS A 76 2.76 35.69 7.40
C LYS A 76 2.31 34.39 6.73
N ALA A 77 1.01 34.18 6.56
CA ALA A 77 0.49 33.10 5.73
C ALA A 77 0.91 33.25 4.25
N ASP A 78 0.97 34.48 3.72
CA ASP A 78 1.50 34.74 2.37
C ASP A 78 2.99 34.38 2.26
N ASP A 79 3.80 34.74 3.26
CA ASP A 79 5.21 34.33 3.33
C ASP A 79 5.36 32.79 3.33
N ALA A 80 4.52 32.09 4.10
CA ALA A 80 4.53 30.62 4.16
C ALA A 80 4.19 29.99 2.79
N ILE A 81 3.15 30.48 2.11
CA ILE A 81 2.78 30.02 0.76
C ILE A 81 3.93 30.23 -0.22
N ASN A 82 4.55 31.42 -0.19
CA ASN A 82 5.63 31.77 -1.10
C ASN A 82 6.84 30.86 -0.89
N VAL A 83 7.23 30.60 0.36
CA VAL A 83 8.34 29.71 0.70
C VAL A 83 8.04 28.26 0.32
N ALA A 84 6.85 27.75 0.65
CA ALA A 84 6.44 26.39 0.32
C ALA A 84 6.46 26.14 -1.20
N ASN A 85 5.88 27.06 -1.98
CA ASN A 85 5.90 26.99 -3.44
C ASN A 85 7.33 27.07 -4.01
N LYS A 86 8.16 27.97 -3.50
CA LYS A 86 9.57 28.11 -3.92
C LYS A 86 10.39 26.85 -3.64
N THR A 87 10.06 26.10 -2.59
CA THR A 87 10.78 24.90 -2.15
C THR A 87 10.12 23.59 -2.58
N ASN A 88 9.05 23.69 -3.39
CA ASN A 88 8.24 22.57 -3.88
C ASN A 88 7.72 21.68 -2.75
N VAL A 89 7.14 22.31 -1.74
CA VAL A 89 6.51 21.67 -0.58
C VAL A 89 5.00 21.90 -0.65
N THR A 90 4.24 20.80 -0.58
CA THR A 90 2.78 20.85 -0.46
C THR A 90 2.38 20.95 1.00
N VAL A 91 1.53 21.91 1.35
CA VAL A 91 1.05 22.09 2.72
C VAL A 91 -0.38 21.58 2.81
N PHE A 92 -0.62 20.71 3.78
CA PHE A 92 -1.92 20.26 4.22
C PHE A 92 -2.18 20.88 5.59
N THR A 93 -3.41 21.28 5.84
CA THR A 93 -3.77 21.97 7.08
C THR A 93 -4.91 21.26 7.77
N TYR A 94 -4.86 21.21 9.10
CA TYR A 94 -5.95 20.77 9.94
C TYR A 94 -6.25 21.87 10.95
N ALA A 95 -7.41 22.50 10.77
CA ALA A 95 -7.92 23.57 11.62
C ALA A 95 -8.60 22.92 12.84
N GLY A 96 -8.03 23.09 14.04
CA GLY A 96 -8.51 22.51 15.29
C GLY A 96 -9.82 23.12 15.78
N SER A 97 -10.36 22.57 16.87
CA SER A 97 -11.61 23.04 17.47
C SER A 97 -11.48 24.49 17.95
N GLY A 98 -12.48 25.33 17.68
CA GLY A 98 -12.54 26.69 18.19
C GLY A 98 -11.93 27.73 17.26
N ILE A 99 -11.22 27.31 16.21
CA ILE A 99 -10.58 28.20 15.25
C ILE A 99 -11.58 29.06 14.45
N GLU A 100 -12.83 28.60 14.35
CA GLU A 100 -13.93 29.34 13.74
C GLU A 100 -14.32 30.62 14.49
N ASN A 101 -13.86 30.78 15.74
CA ASN A 101 -14.13 31.96 16.55
C ASN A 101 -13.14 33.11 16.27
N TYR A 102 -12.04 32.84 15.57
CA TYR A 102 -11.02 33.84 15.26
C TYR A 102 -11.33 34.54 13.95
N TYR A 103 -11.76 35.80 14.07
CA TYR A 103 -12.28 36.60 12.97
C TYR A 103 -11.70 38.02 13.00
N ASP A 104 -11.17 38.44 11.86
CA ASP A 104 -10.83 39.84 11.62
C ASP A 104 -12.11 40.62 11.33
N GLN A 105 -12.55 41.44 12.28
CA GLN A 105 -13.75 42.28 12.13
C GLN A 105 -13.62 43.35 11.03
N SER A 106 -12.38 43.75 10.69
CA SER A 106 -12.11 44.82 9.74
C SER A 106 -12.04 44.31 8.30
N THR A 107 -11.50 43.11 8.07
CA THR A 107 -11.36 42.51 6.74
C THR A 107 -12.38 41.43 6.43
N GLY A 108 -13.06 40.90 7.45
CA GLY A 108 -14.04 39.83 7.29
C GLY A 108 -13.41 38.43 7.12
N ILE A 109 -12.16 38.26 7.52
CA ILE A 109 -11.40 37.02 7.33
C ILE A 109 -11.49 36.15 8.59
N LEU A 110 -11.86 34.89 8.42
CA LEU A 110 -11.82 33.87 9.47
C LEU A 110 -10.47 33.12 9.41
N ALA A 111 -9.90 32.79 10.56
CA ALA A 111 -8.65 32.01 10.63
C ALA A 111 -8.75 30.67 9.88
N VAL A 112 -9.89 29.98 9.97
CA VAL A 112 -10.14 28.74 9.22
C VAL A 112 -10.01 28.91 7.69
N ASN A 113 -10.36 30.09 7.16
CA ASN A 113 -10.21 30.38 5.74
C ASN A 113 -8.74 30.56 5.35
N GLU A 114 -7.90 31.07 6.26
CA GLU A 114 -6.46 31.19 6.00
C GLU A 114 -5.78 29.81 6.01
N TYR A 115 -6.21 28.87 6.84
CA TYR A 115 -5.76 27.46 6.75
C TYR A 115 -6.10 26.88 5.36
N ALA A 116 -7.36 27.01 4.95
CA ALA A 116 -7.81 26.54 3.63
C ALA A 116 -7.05 27.20 2.48
N ARG A 117 -6.74 28.49 2.60
CA ARG A 117 -5.98 29.26 1.61
C ARG A 117 -4.54 28.79 1.50
N VAL A 118 -3.84 28.58 2.63
CA VAL A 118 -2.46 28.06 2.63
C VAL A 118 -2.39 26.68 2.00
N ALA A 119 -3.30 25.78 2.34
CA ALA A 119 -3.31 24.44 1.75
C ALA A 119 -3.56 24.49 0.24
N SER A 120 -4.63 25.17 -0.19
CA SER A 120 -4.99 25.23 -1.61
C SER A 120 -3.93 25.94 -2.46
N ALA A 121 -3.31 27.01 -1.97
CA ALA A 121 -2.28 27.76 -2.70
C ALA A 121 -0.94 27.00 -2.84
N THR A 122 -0.74 25.91 -2.10
CA THR A 122 0.43 25.02 -2.17
C THR A 122 0.11 23.64 -2.76
N GLY A 123 -1.12 23.46 -3.26
CA GLY A 123 -1.58 22.22 -3.89
C GLY A 123 -2.05 21.12 -2.93
N GLY A 124 -2.24 21.44 -1.65
CA GLY A 124 -2.71 20.51 -0.63
C GLY A 124 -4.21 20.60 -0.37
N LEU A 125 -4.62 19.92 0.70
CA LEU A 125 -6.00 19.85 1.19
C LEU A 125 -6.08 20.43 2.60
N SER A 126 -7.21 21.07 2.90
CA SER A 126 -7.51 21.55 4.24
C SER A 126 -8.61 20.72 4.86
N TYR A 127 -8.43 20.47 6.14
CA TYR A 127 -9.33 19.77 7.02
C TYR A 127 -9.68 20.70 8.18
N SER A 128 -10.83 20.48 8.78
CA SER A 128 -11.24 21.19 9.98
C SER A 128 -11.77 20.17 10.97
N TYR A 129 -11.66 20.48 12.25
CA TYR A 129 -12.25 19.70 13.31
C TYR A 129 -13.74 19.55 13.06
N THR A 130 -14.15 18.31 12.80
CA THR A 130 -15.52 17.88 13.04
C THR A 130 -15.49 17.08 14.32
N ALA A 131 -16.51 17.21 15.18
CA ALA A 131 -16.54 16.47 16.44
C ALA A 131 -16.48 14.96 16.15
N GLY A 132 -15.30 14.35 16.28
CA GLY A 132 -14.99 13.05 15.69
C GLY A 132 -13.76 12.35 16.29
N ASP A 133 -13.79 11.02 16.19
CA ASP A 133 -12.86 10.04 16.78
C ASP A 133 -11.56 9.90 15.95
N ILE A 134 -10.52 9.26 16.50
CA ILE A 134 -9.22 9.00 15.87
C ILE A 134 -9.31 8.32 14.49
N VAL A 135 -10.42 7.63 14.21
CA VAL A 135 -10.75 7.02 12.92
C VAL A 135 -10.79 8.05 11.78
N GLU A 136 -11.17 9.29 12.06
CA GLU A 136 -11.17 10.37 11.08
C GLU A 136 -9.74 10.80 10.70
N PHE A 137 -8.83 10.83 11.68
CA PHE A 137 -7.42 11.13 11.44
C PHE A 137 -6.74 10.08 10.55
N GLN A 138 -7.08 8.79 10.70
CA GLN A 138 -6.57 7.76 9.79
C GLN A 138 -6.93 8.08 8.34
N LYS A 139 -8.19 8.42 8.08
CA LYS A 139 -8.66 8.77 6.73
C LYS A 139 -7.97 10.02 6.19
N ILE A 140 -7.81 11.05 7.03
CA ILE A 140 -7.09 12.27 6.66
C ILE A 140 -5.64 11.95 6.26
N LEU A 141 -4.95 11.13 7.04
CA LEU A 141 -3.57 10.72 6.73
C LEU A 141 -3.49 9.91 5.43
N GLU A 142 -4.44 8.99 5.20
CA GLU A 142 -4.53 8.26 3.92
C GLU A 142 -4.68 9.22 2.73
N GLU A 143 -5.61 10.18 2.81
CA GLU A 143 -5.83 11.18 1.76
C GLU A 143 -4.60 12.07 1.51
N ILE A 144 -3.91 12.49 2.57
CA ILE A 144 -2.67 13.30 2.48
C ILE A 144 -1.56 12.52 1.81
N ILE A 145 -1.34 11.26 2.20
CA ILE A 145 -0.33 10.40 1.58
C ILE A 145 -0.62 10.27 0.08
N CYS A 146 -1.88 10.06 -0.28
CA CYS A 146 -2.30 9.99 -1.67
C CYS A 146 -2.06 11.30 -2.44
N ALA A 147 -2.49 12.43 -1.87
CA ALA A 147 -2.31 13.73 -2.49
C ALA A 147 -0.83 14.13 -2.64
N SER A 148 0.02 13.75 -1.68
CA SER A 148 1.46 14.06 -1.69
C SER A 148 2.23 13.41 -2.85
N ALA A 149 1.72 12.31 -3.41
CA ALA A 149 2.36 11.60 -4.52
C ALA A 149 2.06 12.21 -5.90
N GLY A 150 1.20 13.24 -5.99
CA GLY A 150 0.79 13.85 -7.27
C GLY A 150 -0.02 12.93 -8.19
N ALA A 151 -0.36 11.72 -7.74
CA ALA A 151 -1.16 10.74 -8.44
C ALA A 151 -2.32 10.28 -7.53
N ARG A 152 -3.44 9.86 -8.13
CA ARG A 152 -4.51 9.20 -7.36
C ARG A 152 -3.93 7.90 -6.78
N CYS A 153 -4.07 7.70 -5.47
CA CYS A 153 -3.83 6.40 -4.88
C CYS A 153 -4.63 5.34 -5.65
N SER A 154 -3.92 4.33 -6.13
CA SER A 154 -4.53 3.09 -6.56
C SER A 154 -4.28 2.05 -5.48
N PRO A 155 -5.25 1.15 -5.23
CA PRO A 155 -4.97 -0.05 -4.49
C PRO A 155 -3.77 -0.75 -5.12
N VAL A 156 -2.78 -1.11 -4.29
CA VAL A 156 -1.67 -1.93 -4.75
C VAL A 156 -2.26 -3.26 -5.22
N GLN A 157 -2.12 -3.56 -6.51
CA GLN A 157 -2.44 -4.88 -7.03
C GLN A 157 -1.33 -5.83 -6.58
N LEU A 158 -1.56 -6.52 -5.47
CA LEU A 158 -0.69 -7.59 -5.04
C LEU A 158 -0.86 -8.79 -5.99
N PRO A 159 0.23 -9.41 -6.49
CA PRO A 159 0.12 -10.61 -7.28
C PRO A 159 -0.51 -11.73 -6.45
N GLU A 160 -1.36 -12.54 -7.07
CA GLU A 160 -1.84 -13.78 -6.47
C GLU A 160 -0.64 -14.73 -6.33
N ILE A 161 -0.22 -14.97 -5.09
CA ILE A 161 0.90 -15.85 -4.78
C ILE A 161 0.38 -17.28 -4.74
N ARG A 162 0.77 -18.09 -5.74
CA ARG A 162 0.35 -19.51 -5.85
C ARG A 162 1.43 -20.39 -6.46
N PRO A 163 1.42 -21.71 -6.17
CA PRO A 163 2.34 -22.64 -6.82
C PRO A 163 2.03 -22.79 -8.32
N CYS A 164 3.04 -23.18 -9.09
CA CYS A 164 2.89 -23.65 -10.45
C CYS A 164 2.83 -25.17 -10.47
N PHE A 165 1.86 -25.73 -11.19
CA PHE A 165 1.74 -27.18 -11.37
C PHE A 165 2.07 -27.58 -12.80
N THR A 166 2.87 -28.63 -12.96
CA THR A 166 3.16 -29.26 -14.25
C THR A 166 2.87 -30.75 -14.16
N LEU A 167 2.22 -31.29 -15.18
CA LEU A 167 1.90 -32.71 -15.28
C LEU A 167 2.66 -33.29 -16.48
N ASN A 168 3.46 -34.31 -16.24
CA ASN A 168 4.20 -35.03 -17.29
C ASN A 168 3.80 -36.51 -17.27
N TRP A 169 3.75 -37.12 -18.45
CA TRP A 169 3.51 -38.55 -18.63
C TRP A 169 4.18 -39.01 -19.91
N GLY A 170 4.38 -40.33 -20.02
CA GLY A 170 4.90 -40.96 -21.23
C GLY A 170 6.37 -40.67 -21.53
N ASP A 171 6.85 -41.28 -22.62
CA ASP A 171 8.24 -41.16 -23.08
C ASP A 171 8.45 -39.99 -24.07
N GLY A 172 7.38 -39.28 -24.47
CA GLY A 172 7.50 -38.10 -25.34
C GLY A 172 6.18 -37.55 -25.90
N PRO A 173 6.24 -36.53 -26.78
CA PRO A 173 5.06 -35.78 -27.24
C PRO A 173 4.07 -36.55 -28.11
N SER A 174 4.45 -37.73 -28.61
CA SER A 174 3.61 -38.58 -29.45
C SER A 174 2.89 -39.68 -28.67
N ASP A 175 3.13 -39.75 -27.35
CA ASP A 175 2.53 -40.76 -26.50
C ASP A 175 1.03 -40.49 -26.33
N ARG A 176 0.23 -41.57 -26.28
CA ARG A 176 -1.23 -41.51 -26.23
C ARG A 176 -1.74 -42.50 -25.21
N ILE A 177 -2.70 -42.04 -24.41
CA ILE A 177 -3.42 -42.89 -23.47
C ILE A 177 -4.44 -43.73 -24.25
N GLU A 178 -4.38 -45.04 -24.10
CA GLU A 178 -5.25 -45.98 -24.83
C GLU A 178 -6.65 -46.11 -24.19
N THR A 179 -7.57 -46.79 -24.87
CA THR A 179 -8.96 -47.03 -24.41
C THR A 179 -9.02 -47.76 -23.07
N ASP A 180 -8.12 -48.72 -22.87
CA ASP A 180 -7.98 -49.51 -21.65
C ASP A 180 -6.51 -49.48 -21.23
N ASP A 181 -6.18 -48.63 -20.27
CA ASP A 181 -4.79 -48.30 -19.95
C ASP A 181 -4.58 -47.92 -18.48
N VAL A 182 -3.34 -48.05 -18.01
CA VAL A 182 -2.90 -47.60 -16.69
C VAL A 182 -1.59 -46.86 -16.82
N GLU A 183 -1.66 -45.54 -16.67
CA GLU A 183 -0.54 -44.63 -16.84
C GLU A 183 -0.10 -44.01 -15.52
N VAL A 184 1.23 -43.89 -15.34
CA VAL A 184 1.82 -43.18 -14.20
C VAL A 184 2.21 -41.78 -14.66
N LEU A 185 1.62 -40.77 -14.03
CA LEU A 185 1.89 -39.37 -14.31
C LEU A 185 2.70 -38.77 -13.17
N CYS A 186 3.57 -37.83 -13.50
CA CYS A 186 4.36 -37.07 -12.55
C CYS A 186 3.80 -35.66 -12.43
N LEU A 187 3.09 -35.38 -11.33
CA LEU A 187 2.62 -34.05 -10.97
C LEU A 187 3.69 -33.34 -10.15
N THR A 188 4.15 -32.18 -10.61
CA THR A 188 5.15 -31.37 -9.91
C THR A 188 4.54 -30.03 -9.49
N ALA A 189 4.65 -29.73 -8.20
CA ALA A 189 4.36 -28.41 -7.65
C ALA A 189 5.67 -27.62 -7.51
N SER A 190 5.69 -26.38 -8.01
CA SER A 190 6.87 -25.52 -7.96
C SER A 190 6.54 -24.14 -7.41
N ASN A 191 7.44 -23.59 -6.60
CA ASN A 191 7.39 -22.21 -6.16
C ASN A 191 8.20 -21.34 -7.14
N PRO A 192 7.57 -20.42 -7.89
CA PRO A 192 8.28 -19.59 -8.86
C PRO A 192 8.94 -18.35 -8.24
N TYR A 193 8.75 -18.08 -6.95
CA TYR A 193 9.18 -16.84 -6.28
C TYR A 193 10.50 -17.00 -5.54
N THR A 194 11.39 -16.02 -5.62
CA THR A 194 12.74 -16.06 -5.00
C THR A 194 12.77 -15.63 -3.52
N ASN A 195 11.69 -15.04 -3.02
CA ASN A 195 11.63 -14.44 -1.68
C ASN A 195 10.39 -14.85 -0.86
N VAL A 196 9.64 -15.87 -1.31
CA VAL A 196 8.44 -16.36 -0.62
C VAL A 196 8.57 -17.86 -0.41
N THR A 197 8.16 -18.35 0.76
CA THR A 197 7.97 -19.79 1.00
C THR A 197 6.48 -20.09 0.94
N LEU A 198 6.08 -21.05 0.10
CA LEU A 198 4.71 -21.56 0.09
C LEU A 198 4.60 -22.65 1.15
N LYS A 199 3.67 -22.51 2.09
CA LYS A 199 3.50 -23.45 3.21
C LYS A 199 2.35 -24.41 2.94
N ASN A 200 2.52 -25.68 3.32
CA ASN A 200 1.48 -26.71 3.23
C ASN A 200 0.80 -26.77 1.85
N VAL A 201 1.59 -26.76 0.78
CA VAL A 201 1.07 -26.86 -0.58
C VAL A 201 0.38 -28.20 -0.77
N THR A 202 -0.86 -28.13 -1.23
CA THR A 202 -1.70 -29.27 -1.54
C THR A 202 -2.35 -29.09 -2.91
N ALA A 203 -2.72 -30.19 -3.55
CA ALA A 203 -3.48 -30.16 -4.78
C ALA A 203 -4.59 -31.22 -4.78
N PHE A 204 -5.66 -30.94 -5.51
CA PHE A 204 -6.68 -31.92 -5.86
C PHE A 204 -6.83 -32.01 -7.38
N LEU A 205 -7.12 -33.21 -7.89
CA LEU A 205 -7.18 -33.47 -9.33
C LEU A 205 -8.58 -33.83 -9.77
N ILE A 206 -9.02 -33.21 -10.86
CA ILE A 206 -10.31 -33.48 -11.50
C ILE A 206 -10.06 -33.82 -12.97
N ILE A 207 -10.68 -34.91 -13.44
CA ILE A 207 -10.69 -35.26 -14.86
C ILE A 207 -12.01 -34.83 -15.47
N LEU A 208 -11.93 -34.10 -16.59
CA LEU A 208 -13.06 -33.79 -17.46
C LEU A 208 -12.75 -34.21 -18.90
N SER A 209 -13.75 -34.69 -19.61
CA SER A 209 -13.80 -34.82 -21.06
C SER A 209 -14.22 -33.49 -21.71
N SER A 210 -14.31 -33.44 -23.04
CA SER A 210 -14.84 -32.28 -23.77
C SER A 210 -16.31 -31.96 -23.44
N THR A 211 -17.05 -32.93 -22.87
CA THR A 211 -18.48 -32.81 -22.57
C THR A 211 -18.81 -32.78 -21.06
N GLY A 212 -17.80 -32.84 -20.19
CA GLY A 212 -17.96 -32.87 -18.74
C GLY A 212 -17.31 -34.11 -18.10
N PHE A 213 -17.86 -34.63 -17.01
CA PHE A 213 -17.27 -35.81 -16.35
C PHE A 213 -17.21 -37.03 -17.27
N PRO A 214 -16.19 -37.90 -17.15
CA PRO A 214 -16.11 -39.14 -17.92
C PRO A 214 -17.36 -40.01 -17.74
N ASP A 215 -17.74 -40.70 -18.81
CA ASP A 215 -18.86 -41.64 -18.82
C ASP A 215 -18.72 -42.69 -17.72
N LYS A 216 -19.85 -43.14 -17.17
CA LYS A 216 -19.85 -44.23 -16.18
C LYS A 216 -19.93 -45.60 -16.86
N LEU A 217 -19.14 -46.53 -16.35
CA LEU A 217 -19.23 -47.96 -16.63
C LEU A 217 -20.49 -48.57 -16.00
N PRO A 218 -20.90 -49.79 -16.39
CA PRO A 218 -22.07 -50.46 -15.82
C PRO A 218 -22.03 -50.65 -14.29
N ASP A 219 -20.83 -50.68 -13.70
CA ASP A 219 -20.61 -50.74 -12.25
C ASP A 219 -20.71 -49.37 -11.55
N GLY A 220 -20.94 -48.29 -12.30
CA GLY A 220 -21.07 -46.92 -11.82
C GLY A 220 -19.75 -46.15 -11.68
N THR A 221 -18.60 -46.78 -11.93
CA THR A 221 -17.29 -46.10 -11.91
C THR A 221 -17.05 -45.30 -13.19
N PRO A 222 -16.30 -44.18 -13.15
CA PRO A 222 -15.94 -43.45 -14.37
C PRO A 222 -15.03 -44.27 -15.30
N SER A 223 -15.19 -44.11 -16.60
CA SER A 223 -14.37 -44.74 -17.65
C SER A 223 -12.94 -44.20 -17.68
N VAL A 224 -12.70 -43.01 -17.13
CA VAL A 224 -11.36 -42.46 -16.89
C VAL A 224 -11.30 -41.92 -15.46
N MET A 225 -10.26 -42.28 -14.73
CA MET A 225 -10.11 -41.88 -13.33
C MET A 225 -8.65 -41.66 -12.94
N ILE A 226 -8.42 -40.82 -11.93
CA ILE A 226 -7.10 -40.52 -11.39
C ILE A 226 -6.98 -40.90 -9.92
N LYS A 227 -5.83 -41.39 -9.50
CA LYS A 227 -5.51 -41.74 -8.12
C LYS A 227 -4.29 -40.95 -7.65
N PRO A 228 -4.29 -40.45 -6.40
CA PRO A 228 -5.34 -40.61 -5.39
C PRO A 228 -6.59 -39.75 -5.67
N TYR A 229 -7.74 -40.17 -5.15
CA TYR A 229 -8.97 -39.33 -5.11
C TYR A 229 -8.99 -38.36 -3.93
N SER A 230 -7.87 -38.24 -3.24
CA SER A 230 -7.71 -37.37 -2.08
C SER A 230 -6.72 -36.27 -2.42
N MET A 231 -6.69 -35.26 -1.57
CA MET A 231 -5.70 -34.22 -1.60
C MET A 231 -4.28 -34.80 -1.60
N ILE A 232 -3.44 -34.27 -2.50
CA ILE A 232 -2.03 -34.62 -2.64
C ILE A 232 -1.21 -33.58 -1.88
N CYS A 233 -0.41 -34.01 -0.92
CA CYS A 233 0.43 -33.11 -0.13
C CYS A 233 1.83 -32.99 -0.74
N PHE A 234 2.23 -31.76 -1.05
CA PHE A 234 3.58 -31.39 -1.49
C PHE A 234 4.42 -30.84 -0.33
N GLY A 235 3.76 -30.35 0.73
CA GLY A 235 4.42 -29.78 1.89
C GLY A 235 4.87 -28.35 1.61
N ASP A 236 5.93 -27.92 2.27
CA ASP A 236 6.48 -26.59 2.05
C ASP A 236 7.30 -26.54 0.76
N LEU A 237 7.20 -25.43 0.02
CA LEU A 237 8.05 -25.14 -1.13
C LEU A 237 8.86 -23.88 -0.86
N ALA A 238 10.18 -24.05 -0.77
CA ALA A 238 11.12 -22.94 -0.53
C ALA A 238 11.18 -21.98 -1.73
N PRO A 239 11.73 -20.77 -1.56
CA PRO A 239 11.88 -19.85 -2.67
C PRO A 239 12.82 -20.41 -3.74
N CYS A 240 12.54 -20.08 -5.02
CA CYS A 240 13.36 -20.53 -6.14
C CYS A 240 14.77 -19.92 -6.10
N GLY A 241 15.76 -20.68 -6.57
CA GLY A 241 17.17 -20.26 -6.63
C GLY A 241 17.95 -20.38 -5.31
N HIS A 242 17.31 -20.79 -4.21
CA HIS A 242 18.00 -21.11 -2.96
C HIS A 242 18.42 -22.58 -2.90
N ASN A 243 19.58 -22.88 -3.48
CA ASN A 243 20.17 -24.23 -3.51
C ASN A 243 20.60 -24.79 -2.13
N ASN A 244 20.51 -23.98 -1.06
CA ASN A 244 20.91 -24.34 0.30
C ASN A 244 19.72 -24.52 1.26
N SER A 245 18.49 -24.57 0.74
CA SER A 245 17.31 -24.81 1.58
C SER A 245 17.13 -26.33 1.79
N GLU A 246 16.94 -26.75 3.04
CA GLU A 246 16.56 -28.14 3.37
C GLU A 246 15.21 -28.54 2.74
N VAL A 247 14.40 -27.54 2.40
CA VAL A 247 13.12 -27.66 1.71
C VAL A 247 13.32 -27.30 0.24
N PRO A 248 12.93 -28.16 -0.73
CA PRO A 248 13.07 -27.87 -2.14
C PRO A 248 12.06 -26.82 -2.64
N SER A 249 12.39 -26.13 -3.72
CA SER A 249 11.44 -25.21 -4.40
C SER A 249 10.44 -25.94 -5.30
N SER A 250 10.71 -27.20 -5.63
CA SER A 250 9.87 -28.04 -6.48
C SER A 250 9.79 -29.45 -5.92
N VAL A 251 8.58 -30.01 -5.89
CA VAL A 251 8.32 -31.35 -5.36
C VAL A 251 7.41 -32.10 -6.35
N SER A 252 7.80 -33.34 -6.67
CA SER A 252 7.05 -34.21 -7.57
C SER A 252 6.34 -35.33 -6.81
N ARG A 253 5.19 -35.74 -7.33
CA ARG A 253 4.38 -36.87 -6.86
C ARG A 253 3.90 -37.68 -8.05
N GLU A 254 4.00 -38.99 -7.92
CA GLU A 254 3.40 -39.92 -8.86
C GLU A 254 1.90 -40.04 -8.58
N ILE A 255 1.13 -40.05 -9.66
CA ILE A 255 -0.30 -40.28 -9.67
C ILE A 255 -0.62 -41.29 -10.77
N VAL A 256 -1.72 -42.00 -10.64
CA VAL A 256 -2.10 -43.04 -11.62
C VAL A 256 -3.37 -42.63 -12.32
N LEU A 257 -3.35 -42.59 -13.65
CA LEU A 257 -4.53 -42.50 -14.49
C LEU A 257 -4.90 -43.89 -14.97
N MET A 258 -6.19 -44.21 -14.90
CA MET A 258 -6.72 -45.46 -15.44
C MET A 258 -7.83 -45.13 -16.42
N SER A 259 -7.72 -45.63 -17.65
CA SER A 259 -8.79 -45.66 -18.64
C SER A 259 -9.35 -47.08 -18.74
N ARG A 260 -10.66 -47.20 -18.83
CA ARG A 260 -11.38 -48.47 -19.01
C ARG A 260 -12.56 -48.24 -19.93
N GLY A 261 -12.51 -48.78 -21.15
CA GLY A 261 -13.49 -48.49 -22.19
C GLY A 261 -13.64 -47.00 -22.46
N ALA A 262 -12.57 -46.21 -22.30
CA ALA A 262 -12.59 -44.78 -22.51
C ALA A 262 -12.88 -44.48 -23.98
N LYS A 263 -13.88 -43.63 -24.24
CA LYS A 263 -14.19 -43.17 -25.59
C LYS A 263 -13.09 -42.22 -26.06
N GLU A 264 -12.79 -42.28 -27.35
CA GLU A 264 -11.89 -41.33 -28.00
C GLU A 264 -12.43 -39.90 -27.81
N ASP A 265 -11.68 -39.10 -27.05
CA ASP A 265 -11.97 -37.69 -26.76
C ASP A 265 -10.70 -37.00 -26.22
N THR A 266 -10.75 -35.67 -26.11
CA THR A 266 -9.78 -34.89 -25.33
C THR A 266 -10.19 -34.87 -23.86
N TYR A 267 -9.32 -35.39 -22.99
CA TYR A 267 -9.48 -35.31 -21.55
C TYR A 267 -8.53 -34.27 -20.96
N TYR A 268 -8.98 -33.58 -19.93
CA TYR A 268 -8.29 -32.53 -19.21
C TYR A 268 -8.12 -32.94 -17.76
N VAL A 269 -6.91 -32.77 -17.23
CA VAL A 269 -6.62 -32.88 -15.80
C VAL A 269 -6.53 -31.47 -15.22
N PHE A 270 -7.50 -31.10 -14.40
CA PHE A 270 -7.49 -29.84 -13.67
C PHE A 270 -6.84 -30.02 -12.30
N VAL A 271 -5.94 -29.10 -11.97
CA VAL A 271 -5.31 -29.01 -10.65
C VAL A 271 -5.92 -27.84 -9.89
N ALA A 272 -6.51 -28.13 -8.74
CA ALA A 272 -7.12 -27.16 -7.83
C ALA A 272 -6.36 -27.11 -6.50
#